data_AF-A0A317YLQ9-F1
#
_entry.id   AF-A0A317YLQ9-F1
#
_cell.length_a   1.000
_cell.length_b   1.000
_cell.length_c   1.000
_cell.angle_alpha   90.00
_cell.angle_beta   90.00
_cell.angle_gamma   90.00
#
_symmetry.space_group_name_H-M   'P 1'
#
loop_
_entity.id
_entity.type
_entity.pdbx_description
1 polymer ?
#
loop_
_entity_poly.entity_id
_entity_poly.type
_entity_poly.pdbx_seq_one_letter_code
_entity_poly.pdbx_strand_id
1 'polypeptide(L)' 'MAKTSMVAKQQKKQKYAVREYTRCERCGRPHSVYR' A
#
# COMPACT_ATOMS: atom_id res chain seq x y z
N MET A 1 2.60 -13.19 -2.74
CA MET A 1 3.18 -12.05 -3.49
C MET A 1 2.15 -10.93 -3.55
N ALA A 2 2.54 -9.67 -3.38
CA ALA A 2 1.58 -8.57 -3.43
C ALA A 2 1.02 -8.40 -4.85
N LYS A 3 -0.30 -8.16 -4.96
CA LYS A 3 -0.93 -7.88 -6.25
C LYS A 3 -0.41 -6.55 -6.78
N THR A 4 0.25 -6.55 -7.93
CA THR A 4 0.90 -5.37 -8.55
C THR A 4 -0.08 -4.21 -8.72
N SER A 5 -1.32 -4.49 -9.15
CA SER A 5 -2.36 -3.46 -9.29
C SER A 5 -2.71 -2.76 -7.97
N MET A 6 -2.61 -3.46 -6.85
CA MET A 6 -2.91 -2.90 -5.53
C MET A 6 -1.77 -2.02 -4.99
N VAL A 7 -0.52 -2.36 -5.34
CA VAL A 7 0.65 -1.52 -5.03
C VAL A 7 0.60 -0.23 -5.86
N ALA A 8 0.34 -0.34 -7.17
CA ALA A 8 0.17 0.82 -8.03
C ALA A 8 -1.01 1.72 -7.59
N LYS A 9 -2.10 1.14 -7.09
CA LYS A 9 -3.22 1.90 -6.51
C LYS A 9 -2.79 2.69 -5.27
N GLN A 10 -2.00 2.08 -4.39
CA GLN A 10 -1.53 2.73 -3.16
C GLN A 10 -0.59 3.91 -3.46
N GLN A 11 0.30 3.77 -4.44
CA GLN A 11 1.24 4.82 -4.84
C GLN A 11 0.55 6.04 -5.47
N LYS A 12 -0.67 5.88 -6.01
CA LYS A 12 -1.46 6.99 -6.52
C LYS A 12 -2.05 7.79 -5.36
N LYS A 13 -2.04 9.12 -5.51
CA LYS A 13 -2.71 10.05 -4.59
C LYS A 13 -4.18 9.66 -4.43
N GLN A 14 -4.59 9.37 -3.20
CA GLN A 14 -5.98 9.04 -2.91
C GLN A 14 -6.83 10.31 -2.84
N LYS A 15 -8.12 10.18 -3.17
CA LYS A 15 -9.09 11.29 -3.09
C LYS A 15 -9.25 11.84 -1.67
N TYR A 16 -9.10 10.97 -0.66
CA TYR A 16 -9.25 11.33 0.75
C TYR A 16 -8.10 10.74 1.56
N ALA A 17 -7.56 11.53 2.49
CA ALA A 17 -6.41 11.14 3.32
C ALA A 17 -6.67 9.87 4.14
N VAL A 18 -7.91 9.64 4.59
CA VAL A 18 -8.31 8.43 5.34
C VAL A 18 -8.15 7.12 4.57
N ARG A 19 -7.95 7.18 3.25
CA ARG A 19 -7.78 5.99 2.40
C ARG A 19 -6.31 5.60 2.22
N GLU A 20 -5.36 6.36 2.76
CA GLU A 20 -3.95 5.99 2.71
C GLU A 20 -3.68 4.89 3.73
N TYR A 21 -2.99 3.85 3.28
CA TYR A 21 -2.63 2.70 4.10
C TYR A 21 -1.17 2.33 3.82
N THR A 22 -0.51 1.76 4.81
CA THR A 22 0.90 1.34 4.74
C THR A 22 1.02 -0.06 4.15
N ARG A 23 2.03 -0.27 3.30
CA ARG A 23 2.44 -1.58 2.77
C ARG A 23 3.94 -1.72 2.96
N CYS A 24 4.43 -2.95 3.06
CA CYS A 24 5.86 -3.22 3.18
C CYS A 24 6.60 -2.76 1.92
N GLU A 25 7.69 -2.02 2.07
CA GLU A 25 8.49 -1.50 0.96
C GLU A 25 9.23 -2.60 0.19
N ARG A 26 9.65 -3.68 0.87
CA ARG A 26 10.35 -4.81 0.23
C ARG A 26 9.45 -5.75 -0.55
N CYS A 27 8.26 -6.05 -0.01
CA CYS A 27 7.40 -7.11 -0.55
C CYS A 27 5.94 -6.72 -0.83
N GLY A 28 5.53 -5.49 -0.52
CA GLY A 28 4.18 -4.96 -0.81
C GLY A 28 3.06 -5.53 0.07
N ARG A 29 3.40 -6.23 1.16
CA ARG A 29 2.43 -6.87 2.06
C ARG A 29 1.58 -5.83 2.80
N PRO A 30 0.24 -5.99 2.86
CA PRO A 30 -0.66 -5.02 3.48
C PRO A 30 -0.76 -5.13 5.01
N HIS A 31 -0.36 -6.26 5.59
CA HIS A 31 -0.40 -6.51 7.03
C HIS A 31 0.99 -6.87 7.56
N SER A 32 1.21 -6.65 8.85
CA SER A 32 2.51 -6.87 9.51
C SER A 32 3.60 -5.97 8.92
N VAL A 33 3.27 -4.70 8.69
CA VAL A 33 4.23 -3.67 8.31
C VAL A 33 4.85 -3.08 9.58
N TYR A 34 6.18 -3.06 9.64
CA TYR A 34 6.88 -2.23 10.63
C TYR A 34 6.67 -0.75 10.25
N ARG A 35 6.36 0.08 11.23
CA ARG A 35 6.19 1.53 11.08
C ARG A 35 7.45 2.25 11.51
#